data_AF-A0A443S6C7-F1
#
_entry.id   AF-A0A443S6C7-F1
#
_cell.length_a   1.000
_cell.length_b   1.000
_cell.length_c   1.000
_cell.angle_alpha   90.00
_cell.angle_beta   90.00
_cell.angle_gamma   90.00
#
_symmetry.space_group_name_H-M   'P 1'
#
loop_
_entity.id
_entity.type
_entity.pdbx_description
1 polymer ?
#
loop_
_entity_poly.entity_id
_entity_poly.type
_entity_poly.pdbx_seq_one_letter_code
_entity_poly.pdbx_strand_id
1 'polypeptide(L)'
;METTEESKEEHILKIGENEEEKAQLEAYRKDFEERLQTKSDQRKANDKESIKYPEDSFFVKLDSSVKKNSAFVKKLKNMTEAQKDSILKDMNSLNLSKYISEVASAVVEAKLKMSDIPMAIKICSLLHQRYPDFSVQLMESWNKVLPKKLADVQNINPSKMRIDLRLLSELVSSGIFKPREGLPVLGNLLTLLTTSDKENHNHLNILLTFCRHCGDDYAGLVPRKILILSK
;
A
#
# COMPACT_ATOMS: atom_id res chain seq x y z
N MET A 1 55.02 6.25 -23.47
CA MET A 1 54.02 7.33 -23.68
C MET A 1 52.61 6.73 -23.61
N GLU A 2 52.38 5.51 -24.13
CA GLU A 2 51.14 4.71 -23.95
C GLU A 2 50.77 4.41 -22.48
N THR A 3 51.74 4.03 -21.63
CA THR A 3 51.48 3.67 -20.21
C THR A 3 50.94 4.82 -19.35
N THR A 4 51.11 6.07 -19.77
CA THR A 4 50.62 7.25 -19.03
C THR A 4 49.19 7.61 -19.42
N GLU A 5 48.76 7.26 -20.64
CA GLU A 5 47.40 7.48 -21.14
C GLU A 5 46.44 6.41 -20.60
N GLU A 6 46.83 5.14 -20.60
CA GLU A 6 46.05 4.05 -19.98
C GLU A 6 45.78 4.32 -18.48
N SER A 7 46.78 4.82 -17.74
CA SER A 7 46.60 5.17 -16.31
C SER A 7 45.65 6.35 -16.07
N LYS A 8 45.55 7.28 -17.03
CA LYS A 8 44.63 8.43 -16.96
C LYS A 8 43.21 8.01 -17.31
N GLU A 9 43.05 7.15 -18.31
CA GLU A 9 41.75 6.57 -18.68
C GLU A 9 41.18 5.72 -17.53
N GLU A 10 41.99 4.85 -16.91
CA GLU A 10 41.57 4.10 -15.71
C GLU A 10 41.19 5.00 -14.54
N HIS A 11 41.89 6.12 -14.34
CA HIS A 11 41.58 7.07 -13.28
C HIS A 11 40.29 7.84 -13.55
N ILE A 12 40.04 8.25 -14.79
CA ILE A 12 38.79 8.90 -15.20
C ILE A 12 37.61 7.94 -15.07
N LEU A 13 37.78 6.67 -15.47
CA LEU A 13 36.77 5.62 -15.31
C LEU A 13 36.43 5.40 -13.83
N LYS A 14 37.43 5.28 -12.96
CA LYS A 14 37.21 5.14 -11.50
C LYS A 14 36.53 6.36 -10.87
N ILE A 15 36.81 7.57 -11.34
CA ILE A 15 36.09 8.77 -10.89
C ILE A 15 34.63 8.71 -11.33
N GLY A 16 34.36 8.37 -12.60
CA GLY A 16 33.00 8.24 -13.13
C GLY A 16 32.18 7.18 -12.39
N GLU A 17 32.77 6.01 -12.13
CA GLU A 17 32.13 4.95 -11.33
C GLU A 17 31.79 5.43 -9.91
N ASN A 18 32.69 6.14 -9.25
CA ASN A 18 32.45 6.68 -7.90
C ASN A 18 31.36 7.78 -7.88
N GLU A 19 31.30 8.62 -8.92
CA GLU A 19 30.23 9.62 -9.07
C GLU A 19 28.86 8.98 -9.29
N GLU A 20 28.77 7.94 -10.14
CA GLU A 20 27.54 7.18 -10.36
C GLU A 20 27.07 6.44 -9.10
N GLU A 21 27.99 5.81 -8.37
CA GLU A 21 27.72 5.13 -7.11
C GLU A 21 27.16 6.08 -6.04
N LYS A 22 27.76 7.27 -5.92
CA LYS A 22 27.28 8.32 -5.02
C LYS A 22 25.91 8.85 -5.43
N ALA A 23 25.70 9.12 -6.73
CA ALA A 23 24.41 9.57 -7.26
C ALA A 23 23.31 8.53 -7.00
N GLN A 24 23.62 7.23 -7.13
CA GLN A 24 22.69 6.16 -6.81
C GLN A 24 22.31 6.13 -5.32
N LEU A 25 23.29 6.29 -4.42
CA LEU A 25 23.02 6.33 -2.98
C LEU A 25 22.17 7.55 -2.60
N GLU A 26 22.47 8.72 -3.15
CA GLU A 26 21.70 9.95 -2.92
C GLU A 26 20.27 9.84 -3.44
N ALA A 27 20.08 9.29 -4.63
CA ALA A 27 18.74 9.04 -5.19
C ALA A 27 17.93 8.09 -4.30
N TYR A 28 18.54 7.01 -3.80
CA TYR A 28 17.89 6.09 -2.88
C TYR A 28 17.52 6.77 -1.55
N ARG A 29 18.41 7.57 -0.97
CA ARG A 29 18.15 8.29 0.28
C ARG A 29 16.99 9.27 0.13
N LYS A 30 16.98 10.05 -0.95
CA LYS A 30 15.91 11.01 -1.23
C LYS A 30 14.55 10.31 -1.38
N ASP A 31 14.50 9.27 -2.20
CA ASP A 31 13.29 8.47 -2.40
C ASP A 31 12.80 7.80 -1.10
N PHE A 32 13.72 7.30 -0.27
CA PHE A 32 13.41 6.77 1.05
C PHE A 32 12.84 7.83 2.00
N GLU A 33 13.45 9.01 2.08
CA GLU A 33 13.00 10.13 2.91
C GLU A 33 11.62 10.62 2.48
N GLU A 34 11.36 10.75 1.17
CA GLU A 34 10.05 11.13 0.63
C GLU A 34 8.96 10.12 0.98
N ARG A 35 9.26 8.81 0.87
CA ARG A 35 8.32 7.75 1.28
C ARG A 35 8.05 7.79 2.78
N LEU A 36 9.09 7.94 3.60
CA LEU A 36 8.96 7.98 5.06
C LEU A 36 8.12 9.18 5.49
N GLN A 37 8.36 10.36 4.91
CA GLN A 37 7.60 11.57 5.18
C GLN A 37 6.13 11.39 4.77
N THR A 38 5.88 10.86 3.57
CA THR A 38 4.51 10.59 3.08
C THR A 38 3.74 9.67 4.03
N LYS A 39 4.36 8.57 4.49
CA LYS A 39 3.75 7.62 5.42
C LYS A 39 3.52 8.26 6.80
N SER A 40 4.45 9.09 7.28
CA SER A 40 4.32 9.85 8.52
C SER A 40 3.11 10.79 8.48
N ASP A 41 2.94 11.53 7.38
CA ASP A 41 1.83 12.46 7.22
C ASP A 41 0.49 11.74 7.07
N GLN A 42 0.46 10.62 6.34
CA GLN A 42 -0.72 9.75 6.26
C GLN A 42 -1.12 9.23 7.65
N ARG A 43 -0.15 8.75 8.44
CA ARG A 43 -0.41 8.24 9.79
C ARG A 43 -0.98 9.32 10.71
N LYS A 44 -0.43 10.54 10.67
CA LYS A 44 -0.97 11.69 11.41
C LYS A 44 -2.40 12.01 10.98
N ALA A 45 -2.67 12.03 9.67
CA ALA A 45 -3.99 12.33 9.13
C ALA A 45 -5.04 11.25 9.43
N ASN A 46 -4.60 10.00 9.61
CA ASN A 46 -5.48 8.85 9.87
C ASN A 46 -5.57 8.46 11.35
N ASP A 47 -4.93 9.20 12.25
CA ASP A 47 -5.04 8.97 13.68
C ASP A 47 -6.47 9.29 14.16
N LYS A 48 -7.20 8.26 14.60
CA LYS A 48 -8.60 8.39 15.05
C LYS A 48 -8.78 9.38 16.19
N GLU A 49 -7.77 9.55 17.04
CA GLU A 49 -7.82 10.50 18.17
C GLU A 49 -7.68 11.95 17.68
N SER A 50 -7.06 12.15 16.51
CA SER A 50 -6.84 13.44 15.87
C SER A 50 -7.91 13.80 14.82
N ILE A 51 -8.69 12.82 14.34
CA ILE A 51 -9.73 13.03 13.33
C ILE A 51 -10.92 13.79 13.93
N LYS A 52 -11.28 14.91 13.30
CA LYS A 52 -12.54 15.62 13.54
C LYS A 52 -13.58 15.14 12.53
N TYR A 53 -14.40 14.17 12.93
CA TYR A 53 -15.46 13.65 12.08
C TYR A 53 -16.51 14.73 11.76
N PRO A 54 -17.04 14.78 10.52
CA PRO A 54 -18.10 15.72 10.19
C PRO A 54 -19.36 15.47 11.02
N GLU A 55 -20.06 16.54 11.40
CA GLU A 55 -21.36 16.46 12.07
C GLU A 55 -22.47 16.05 11.10
N ASP A 56 -23.61 15.61 11.62
CA ASP A 56 -24.78 15.20 10.82
C ASP A 56 -25.23 16.25 9.81
N SER A 57 -25.09 17.54 10.15
CA SER A 57 -25.44 18.67 9.29
C SER A 57 -24.65 18.70 7.97
N PHE A 58 -23.44 18.14 7.96
CA PHE A 58 -22.63 17.97 6.75
C PHE A 58 -23.27 16.95 5.80
N PHE A 59 -23.73 15.81 6.33
CA PHE A 59 -24.26 14.70 5.55
C PHE A 59 -25.64 14.97 4.96
N VAL A 60 -26.44 15.81 5.60
CA VAL A 60 -27.77 16.22 5.09
C VAL A 60 -27.68 16.92 3.73
N LYS A 61 -26.56 17.61 3.45
CA LYS A 61 -26.34 18.32 2.18
C LYS A 61 -25.86 17.41 1.04
N LEU A 62 -25.53 16.16 1.34
CA LEU A 62 -24.98 15.20 0.39
C LEU A 62 -26.06 14.29 -0.19
N ASP A 63 -25.80 13.78 -1.39
CA ASP A 63 -26.75 12.92 -2.10
C ASP A 63 -26.78 11.51 -1.49
N SER A 64 -27.94 11.14 -0.96
CA SER A 64 -28.21 9.83 -0.34
C SER A 64 -28.98 8.88 -1.26
N SER A 65 -29.08 9.19 -2.56
CA SER A 65 -29.85 8.37 -3.51
C SER A 65 -29.21 6.99 -3.67
N VAL A 66 -30.04 5.95 -3.56
CA VAL A 66 -29.61 4.55 -3.70
C VAL A 66 -28.89 4.34 -5.03
N LYS A 67 -29.44 4.89 -6.12
CA LYS A 67 -28.88 4.76 -7.47
C LYS A 67 -27.43 5.26 -7.55
N LYS A 68 -27.13 6.46 -7.04
CA LYS A 68 -25.78 7.03 -7.14
C LYS A 68 -24.80 6.32 -6.20
N ASN A 69 -25.21 6.01 -4.97
CA ASN A 69 -24.38 5.28 -4.02
C ASN A 69 -24.05 3.86 -4.51
N SER A 70 -25.03 3.10 -5.03
CA SER A 70 -24.77 1.79 -5.62
C SER A 70 -23.88 1.85 -6.87
N ALA A 71 -24.03 2.90 -7.70
CA ALA A 71 -23.13 3.11 -8.84
C ALA A 71 -21.69 3.40 -8.38
N PHE A 72 -21.52 4.19 -7.32
CA PHE A 72 -20.22 4.47 -6.72
C PHE A 72 -19.56 3.22 -6.14
N VAL A 73 -20.28 2.39 -5.40
CA VAL A 73 -19.77 1.09 -4.91
C VAL A 73 -19.28 0.21 -6.07
N LYS A 74 -20.04 0.13 -7.17
CA LYS A 74 -19.61 -0.62 -8.37
C LYS A 74 -18.36 -0.03 -9.02
N LYS A 75 -18.23 1.29 -9.01
CA LYS A 75 -17.07 2.02 -9.54
C LYS A 75 -15.80 1.67 -8.77
N LEU A 76 -15.88 1.57 -7.43
CA LEU A 76 -14.73 1.19 -6.60
C LEU A 76 -14.19 -0.21 -6.90
N LYS A 77 -15.04 -1.18 -7.26
CA LYS A 77 -14.59 -2.55 -7.61
C LYS A 77 -13.65 -2.61 -8.84
N ASN A 78 -13.67 -1.57 -9.68
CA ASN A 78 -12.84 -1.48 -10.87
C ASN A 78 -12.07 -0.16 -10.92
N MET A 79 -11.76 0.43 -9.76
CA MET A 79 -11.05 1.70 -9.69
C MET A 79 -9.63 1.58 -10.26
N THR A 80 -9.19 2.66 -10.91
CA THR A 80 -7.85 2.81 -11.50
C THR A 80 -7.34 4.22 -11.25
N GLU A 81 -6.02 4.44 -11.28
CA GLU A 81 -5.42 5.77 -11.06
C GLU A 81 -6.05 6.83 -12.00
N ALA A 82 -6.36 6.46 -13.25
CA ALA A 82 -6.98 7.36 -14.24
C ALA A 82 -8.37 7.88 -13.82
N GLN A 83 -9.07 7.18 -12.92
CA GLN A 83 -10.41 7.55 -12.44
C GLN A 83 -10.39 8.31 -11.12
N LYS A 84 -9.21 8.56 -10.54
CA LYS A 84 -9.01 9.15 -9.22
C LYS A 84 -9.84 10.42 -9.00
N ASP A 85 -9.70 11.42 -9.85
CA ASP A 85 -10.40 12.70 -9.67
C ASP A 85 -11.93 12.54 -9.74
N SER A 86 -12.38 11.66 -10.63
CA SER A 86 -13.80 11.33 -10.75
C SER A 86 -14.32 10.61 -9.49
N ILE A 87 -13.54 9.70 -8.91
CA ILE A 87 -13.89 9.01 -7.66
C ILE A 87 -13.91 10.01 -6.49
N LEU A 88 -12.91 10.89 -6.38
CA LEU A 88 -12.83 11.91 -5.34
C LEU A 88 -14.01 12.89 -5.41
N LYS A 89 -14.43 13.28 -6.61
CA LYS A 89 -15.63 14.11 -6.82
C LYS A 89 -16.90 13.41 -6.30
N ASP A 90 -17.08 12.13 -6.64
CA ASP A 90 -18.22 11.36 -6.15
C ASP A 90 -18.19 11.24 -4.62
N MET A 91 -17.03 10.91 -4.03
CA MET A 91 -16.86 10.85 -2.57
C MET A 91 -17.24 12.15 -1.87
N ASN A 92 -16.97 13.30 -2.48
CA ASN A 92 -17.30 14.60 -1.92
C ASN A 92 -18.78 14.98 -2.05
N SER A 93 -19.54 14.32 -2.93
CA SER A 93 -20.94 14.65 -3.20
C SER A 93 -21.94 13.63 -2.64
N LEU A 94 -21.48 12.44 -2.27
CA LEU A 94 -22.34 11.34 -1.81
C LEU A 94 -22.30 11.17 -0.29
N ASN A 95 -23.46 10.86 0.29
CA ASN A 95 -23.56 10.38 1.67
C ASN A 95 -23.45 8.85 1.68
N LEU A 96 -22.27 8.34 2.03
CA LEU A 96 -21.99 6.90 2.04
C LEU A 96 -22.27 6.24 3.41
N SER A 97 -22.85 6.97 4.37
CA SER A 97 -22.99 6.47 5.76
C SER A 97 -23.73 5.13 5.85
N LYS A 98 -24.69 4.89 4.96
CA LYS A 98 -25.45 3.62 4.88
C LYS A 98 -24.80 2.55 3.99
N TYR A 99 -23.66 2.84 3.38
CA TYR A 99 -23.00 2.02 2.36
C TYR A 99 -21.55 1.64 2.73
N ILE A 100 -21.12 1.92 3.96
CA ILE A 100 -19.72 1.74 4.38
C ILE A 100 -19.28 0.28 4.29
N SER A 101 -20.17 -0.66 4.60
CA SER A 101 -19.87 -2.10 4.48
C SER A 101 -19.64 -2.51 3.02
N GLU A 102 -20.50 -2.06 2.11
CA GLU A 102 -20.39 -2.36 0.68
C GLU A 102 -19.21 -1.64 0.03
N VAL A 103 -18.92 -0.41 0.45
CA VAL A 103 -17.72 0.34 0.04
C VAL A 103 -16.46 -0.41 0.48
N ALA A 104 -16.40 -0.86 1.73
CA ALA A 104 -15.29 -1.66 2.25
C ALA A 104 -15.11 -2.96 1.45
N SER A 105 -16.19 -3.71 1.20
CA SER A 105 -16.15 -4.93 0.37
C SER A 105 -15.65 -4.62 -1.04
N ALA A 106 -16.13 -3.53 -1.64
CA ALA A 106 -15.74 -3.12 -2.99
C ALA A 106 -14.25 -2.78 -3.11
N VAL A 107 -13.66 -2.15 -2.08
CA VAL A 107 -12.21 -1.88 -2.03
C VAL A 107 -11.41 -3.17 -1.98
N VAL A 108 -11.80 -4.14 -1.15
CA VAL A 108 -11.10 -5.43 -0.99
C VAL A 108 -11.21 -6.29 -2.26
N GLU A 109 -12.38 -6.28 -2.90
CA GLU A 109 -12.64 -7.01 -4.15
C GLU A 109 -12.01 -6.35 -5.38
N ALA A 110 -11.52 -5.11 -5.25
CA ALA A 110 -11.06 -4.33 -6.39
C ALA A 110 -9.93 -5.02 -7.17
N LYS A 111 -10.01 -4.96 -8.51
CA LYS A 111 -9.00 -5.51 -9.41
C LYS A 111 -7.89 -4.48 -9.68
N LEU A 112 -7.08 -4.22 -8.66
CA LEU A 112 -6.03 -3.21 -8.69
C LEU A 112 -4.76 -3.69 -9.38
N LYS A 113 -4.06 -2.77 -10.05
CA LYS A 113 -2.67 -2.91 -10.43
C LYS A 113 -1.77 -2.31 -9.35
N MET A 114 -0.48 -2.65 -9.43
CA MET A 114 0.54 -2.11 -8.51
C MET A 114 0.60 -0.58 -8.52
N SER A 115 0.34 0.04 -9.68
CA SER A 115 0.27 1.48 -9.88
C SER A 115 -0.96 2.14 -9.24
N ASP A 116 -2.01 1.38 -8.95
CA ASP A 116 -3.26 1.92 -8.39
C ASP A 116 -3.24 2.00 -6.85
N ILE A 117 -2.26 1.37 -6.20
CA ILE A 117 -2.14 1.32 -4.73
C ILE A 117 -2.12 2.72 -4.10
N PRO A 118 -1.33 3.71 -4.58
CA PRO A 118 -1.32 5.04 -3.97
C PRO A 118 -2.70 5.73 -3.97
N MET A 119 -3.46 5.62 -5.07
CA MET A 119 -4.84 6.13 -5.14
C MET A 119 -5.77 5.35 -4.22
N ALA A 120 -5.67 4.02 -4.16
CA ALA A 120 -6.49 3.20 -3.27
C ALA A 120 -6.29 3.60 -1.80
N ILE A 121 -5.04 3.82 -1.38
CA ILE A 121 -4.71 4.31 -0.03
C ILE A 121 -5.28 5.71 0.20
N LYS A 122 -5.18 6.62 -0.79
CA LYS A 122 -5.78 7.95 -0.68
C LYS A 122 -7.29 7.90 -0.49
N ILE A 123 -7.99 7.06 -1.24
CA ILE A 123 -9.44 6.84 -1.08
C ILE A 123 -9.75 6.30 0.31
N CYS A 124 -9.05 5.24 0.74
CA CYS A 124 -9.27 4.63 2.06
C CYS A 124 -9.01 5.62 3.20
N SER A 125 -7.98 6.45 3.08
CA SER A 125 -7.65 7.50 4.05
C SER A 125 -8.78 8.54 4.15
N LEU A 126 -9.31 9.00 3.02
CA LEU A 126 -10.44 9.95 3.02
C LEU A 126 -11.75 9.34 3.55
N LEU A 127 -12.01 8.06 3.25
CA LEU A 127 -13.15 7.33 3.81
C LEU A 127 -13.00 7.19 5.33
N HIS A 128 -11.82 6.81 5.80
CA HIS A 128 -11.50 6.68 7.23
C HIS A 128 -11.61 7.99 8.01
N GLN A 129 -11.23 9.12 7.39
CA GLN A 129 -11.36 10.45 7.99
C GLN A 129 -12.80 10.98 8.00
N ARG A 130 -13.68 10.43 7.16
CA ARG A 130 -15.08 10.87 7.05
C ARG A 130 -16.05 9.98 7.81
N TYR A 131 -15.80 8.67 7.85
CA TYR A 131 -16.73 7.67 8.36
C TYR A 131 -16.05 6.84 9.46
N PRO A 132 -16.45 6.99 10.74
CA PRO A 132 -15.80 6.33 11.88
C PRO A 132 -15.69 4.81 11.78
N ASP A 133 -16.70 4.19 11.16
CA ASP A 133 -16.85 2.73 11.05
C ASP A 133 -16.07 2.11 9.89
N PHE A 134 -15.50 2.93 9.00
CA PHE A 134 -14.90 2.45 7.75
C PHE A 134 -13.76 1.45 7.98
N SER A 135 -12.84 1.74 8.90
CA SER A 135 -11.72 0.83 9.19
C SER A 135 -12.18 -0.51 9.76
N VAL A 136 -13.24 -0.53 10.59
CA VAL A 136 -13.79 -1.77 11.14
C VAL A 136 -14.40 -2.61 10.03
N GLN A 137 -15.25 -2.00 9.20
CA GLN A 137 -15.88 -2.68 8.05
C GLN A 137 -14.84 -3.16 7.02
N LEU A 138 -13.77 -2.40 6.79
CA LEU A 138 -12.68 -2.79 5.90
C LEU A 138 -11.91 -4.00 6.43
N MET A 139 -11.60 -4.02 7.73
CA MET A 139 -10.94 -5.17 8.37
C MET A 139 -11.82 -6.43 8.32
N GLU A 140 -13.12 -6.30 8.55
CA GLU A 140 -14.07 -7.41 8.41
C GLU A 140 -14.08 -7.98 6.98
N SER A 141 -14.08 -7.11 5.97
CA SER A 141 -14.01 -7.52 4.56
C SER A 141 -12.70 -8.22 4.22
N TRP A 142 -11.55 -7.75 4.73
CA TRP A 142 -10.27 -8.47 4.59
C TRP A 142 -10.31 -9.85 5.25
N ASN A 143 -10.82 -9.95 6.47
CA ASN A 143 -10.93 -11.22 7.20
C ASN A 143 -11.84 -12.25 6.53
N LYS A 144 -12.70 -11.85 5.59
CA LYS A 144 -13.53 -12.77 4.78
C LYS A 144 -12.76 -13.38 3.61
N VAL A 145 -11.80 -12.65 3.04
CA VAL A 145 -11.10 -13.06 1.80
C VAL A 145 -9.70 -13.63 2.04
N LEU A 146 -9.07 -13.28 3.16
CA LEU A 146 -7.71 -13.73 3.47
C LEU A 146 -7.70 -15.21 3.91
N PRO A 147 -6.66 -15.97 3.54
CA PRO A 147 -6.49 -17.35 4.00
C PRO A 147 -6.31 -17.38 5.52
N LYS A 148 -6.94 -18.35 6.18
CA LYS A 148 -6.89 -18.51 7.65
C LYS A 148 -6.09 -19.72 8.09
N LYS A 149 -5.93 -20.70 7.20
CA LYS A 149 -5.17 -21.94 7.42
C LYS A 149 -4.43 -22.35 6.16
N LEU A 150 -3.47 -23.27 6.30
CA LEU A 150 -2.60 -23.73 5.20
C LEU A 150 -3.37 -24.26 3.99
N ALA A 151 -4.49 -24.97 4.21
CA ALA A 151 -5.32 -25.50 3.15
C ALA A 151 -5.94 -24.40 2.26
N ASP A 152 -6.17 -23.20 2.80
CA ASP A 152 -6.77 -22.09 2.05
C ASP A 152 -5.76 -21.50 1.06
N VAL A 153 -4.46 -21.64 1.34
CA VAL A 153 -3.38 -21.05 0.53
C VAL A 153 -3.31 -21.67 -0.87
N GLN A 154 -3.68 -22.95 -1.01
CA GLN A 154 -3.62 -23.63 -2.32
C GLN A 154 -4.56 -23.03 -3.37
N ASN A 155 -5.62 -22.33 -2.94
CA ASN A 155 -6.65 -21.77 -3.82
C ASN A 155 -6.52 -20.25 -4.03
N ILE A 156 -5.46 -19.62 -3.52
CA ILE A 156 -5.29 -18.18 -3.70
C ILE A 156 -4.91 -17.86 -5.14
N ASN A 157 -5.34 -16.70 -5.63
CA ASN A 157 -4.81 -16.14 -6.86
C ASN A 157 -3.49 -15.40 -6.55
N PRO A 158 -2.32 -15.87 -7.01
CA PRO A 158 -1.03 -15.27 -6.64
C PRO A 158 -0.89 -13.82 -7.11
N SER A 159 -1.47 -13.48 -8.26
CA SER A 159 -1.42 -12.12 -8.80
C SER A 159 -2.25 -11.14 -7.98
N LYS A 160 -3.43 -11.55 -7.52
CA LYS A 160 -4.26 -10.76 -6.59
C LYS A 160 -3.58 -10.66 -5.23
N MET A 161 -3.11 -11.79 -4.67
CA MET A 161 -2.48 -11.82 -3.35
C MET A 161 -1.24 -10.92 -3.26
N ARG A 162 -0.45 -10.84 -4.33
CA ARG A 162 0.70 -9.93 -4.41
C ARG A 162 0.30 -8.46 -4.21
N ILE A 163 -0.83 -8.04 -4.80
CA ILE A 163 -1.36 -6.68 -4.66
C ILE A 163 -1.99 -6.48 -3.29
N ASP A 164 -2.78 -7.46 -2.84
CA ASP A 164 -3.49 -7.43 -1.56
C ASP A 164 -2.55 -7.36 -0.37
N LEU A 165 -1.47 -8.16 -0.37
CA LEU A 165 -0.45 -8.12 0.68
C LEU A 165 0.20 -6.74 0.77
N ARG A 166 0.51 -6.12 -0.37
CA ARG A 166 1.04 -4.75 -0.40
C ARG A 166 0.00 -3.75 0.11
N LEU A 167 -1.23 -3.80 -0.39
CA LEU A 167 -2.29 -2.87 0.01
C LEU A 167 -2.56 -2.97 1.52
N LEU A 168 -2.69 -4.18 2.06
CA LEU A 168 -2.88 -4.42 3.49
C LEU A 168 -1.73 -3.85 4.32
N SER A 169 -0.49 -4.02 3.85
CA SER A 169 0.70 -3.44 4.49
C SER A 169 0.68 -1.91 4.48
N GLU A 170 0.23 -1.30 3.40
CA GLU A 170 0.11 0.17 3.28
C GLU A 170 -1.06 0.71 4.13
N LEU A 171 -2.16 -0.04 4.29
CA LEU A 171 -3.27 0.34 5.19
C LEU A 171 -2.84 0.37 6.66
N VAL A 172 -1.92 -0.52 7.05
CA VAL A 172 -1.32 -0.53 8.40
C VAL A 172 -0.27 0.57 8.55
N SER A 173 0.60 0.77 7.55
CA SER A 173 1.66 1.80 7.60
C SER A 173 1.07 3.22 7.62
N SER A 174 -0.03 3.44 6.89
CA SER A 174 -0.78 4.70 6.83
C SER A 174 -1.65 4.96 8.05
N GLY A 175 -1.76 4.03 9.01
CA GLY A 175 -2.51 4.21 10.25
C GLY A 175 -4.02 4.04 10.16
N ILE A 176 -4.55 3.59 9.01
CA ILE A 176 -5.99 3.25 8.87
C ILE A 176 -6.32 2.03 9.74
N PHE A 177 -5.44 1.02 9.72
CA PHE A 177 -5.47 -0.08 10.66
C PHE A 177 -4.48 0.17 11.79
N LYS A 178 -4.95 0.00 13.02
CA LYS A 178 -4.07 0.11 14.19
C LYS A 178 -3.06 -1.05 14.17
N PRO A 179 -1.83 -0.86 14.65
CA PRO A 179 -0.84 -1.93 14.71
C PRO A 179 -1.33 -3.20 15.42
N ARG A 180 -2.11 -3.04 16.50
CA ARG A 180 -2.68 -4.17 17.27
C ARG A 180 -3.66 -5.03 16.47
N GLU A 181 -4.27 -4.47 15.42
CA GLU A 181 -5.26 -5.16 14.58
C GLU A 181 -4.62 -5.66 13.29
N GLY A 182 -3.83 -4.81 12.63
CA GLY A 182 -3.27 -5.10 11.31
C GLY A 182 -2.02 -6.00 11.33
N LEU A 183 -1.13 -5.84 12.32
CA LEU A 183 0.11 -6.62 12.38
C LEU A 183 -0.15 -8.13 12.57
N PRO A 184 -1.09 -8.57 13.43
CA PRO A 184 -1.41 -10.00 13.54
C PRO A 184 -1.91 -10.59 12.22
N VAL A 185 -2.74 -9.85 11.46
CA VAL A 185 -3.26 -10.31 10.17
C VAL A 185 -2.13 -10.43 9.15
N LEU A 186 -1.26 -9.43 9.04
CA LEU A 186 -0.08 -9.47 8.17
C LEU A 186 0.87 -10.60 8.54
N GLY A 187 1.19 -10.75 9.82
CA GLY A 187 2.08 -11.79 10.32
C GLY A 187 1.54 -13.19 10.05
N ASN A 188 0.24 -13.42 10.27
CA ASN A 188 -0.41 -14.68 9.94
C ASN A 188 -0.34 -14.97 8.43
N LEU A 189 -0.65 -13.99 7.58
CA LEU A 189 -0.61 -14.16 6.13
C LEU A 189 0.80 -14.49 5.63
N LEU A 190 1.82 -13.77 6.09
CA LEU A 190 3.22 -14.04 5.77
C LEU A 190 3.65 -15.44 6.25
N THR A 191 3.22 -15.84 7.44
CA THR A 191 3.49 -17.18 7.99
C THR A 191 2.84 -18.26 7.12
N LEU A 192 1.58 -18.10 6.72
CA LEU A 192 0.89 -19.05 5.85
C LEU A 192 1.56 -19.17 4.48
N LEU A 193 1.91 -18.05 3.85
CA LEU A 193 2.56 -18.02 2.54
C LEU A 193 3.94 -18.69 2.55
N THR A 194 4.72 -18.49 3.62
CA THR A 194 6.06 -19.09 3.76
C THR A 194 6.01 -20.57 4.12
N THR A 195 5.16 -20.95 5.08
CA THR A 195 5.10 -22.34 5.58
C THR A 195 4.42 -23.31 4.62
N SER A 196 3.53 -22.82 3.75
CA SER A 196 2.87 -23.63 2.71
C SER A 196 3.76 -23.95 1.51
N ASP A 197 4.92 -23.31 1.39
CA ASP A 197 5.67 -23.23 0.13
C ASP A 197 7.12 -23.71 0.28
N LYS A 198 7.26 -24.94 0.80
CA LYS A 198 8.57 -25.52 1.18
C LYS A 198 9.42 -26.02 0.01
N GLU A 199 8.79 -26.38 -1.10
CA GLU A 199 9.46 -27.06 -2.23
C GLU A 199 9.35 -26.25 -3.52
N ASN A 200 8.12 -25.90 -3.94
CA ASN A 200 7.87 -25.32 -5.25
C ASN A 200 8.07 -23.79 -5.33
N HIS A 201 8.15 -23.10 -4.19
CA HIS A 201 8.40 -21.66 -4.09
C HIS A 201 7.41 -20.79 -4.91
N ASN A 202 6.15 -21.23 -5.00
CA ASN A 202 5.05 -20.58 -5.74
C ASN A 202 4.71 -19.16 -5.24
N HIS A 203 4.96 -18.86 -3.97
CA HIS A 203 4.68 -17.58 -3.31
C HIS A 203 5.90 -16.67 -3.24
N LEU A 204 7.06 -17.09 -3.74
CA LEU A 204 8.29 -16.31 -3.66
C LEU A 204 8.13 -14.90 -4.25
N ASN A 205 7.45 -14.76 -5.40
CA ASN A 205 7.22 -13.45 -6.02
C ASN A 205 6.30 -12.54 -5.15
N ILE A 206 5.34 -13.13 -4.43
CA ILE A 206 4.47 -12.39 -3.49
C ILE A 206 5.34 -11.81 -2.36
N LEU A 207 6.19 -12.66 -1.76
CA LEU A 207 7.07 -12.28 -0.65
C LEU A 207 8.15 -11.27 -1.07
N LEU A 208 8.78 -11.47 -2.24
CA LEU A 208 9.76 -10.51 -2.78
C LEU A 208 9.15 -9.13 -3.02
N THR A 209 7.90 -9.09 -3.47
CA THR A 209 7.17 -7.83 -3.67
C THR A 209 6.90 -7.13 -2.34
N PHE A 210 6.48 -7.88 -1.32
CA PHE A 210 6.34 -7.36 0.03
C PHE A 210 7.66 -6.80 0.57
N CYS A 211 8.75 -7.57 0.50
CA CYS A 211 10.08 -7.12 0.93
C CYS A 211 10.54 -5.86 0.19
N ARG A 212 10.28 -5.77 -1.12
CA ARG A 212 10.64 -4.61 -1.94
C ARG A 212 9.91 -3.33 -1.55
N HIS A 213 8.61 -3.42 -1.27
CA HIS A 213 7.76 -2.24 -1.09
C HIS A 213 7.47 -1.88 0.36
N CYS A 214 7.58 -2.85 1.27
CA CYS A 214 7.19 -2.73 2.67
C CYS A 214 8.29 -3.25 3.62
N GLY A 215 9.32 -3.93 3.10
CA GLY A 215 10.32 -4.57 3.96
C GLY A 215 11.12 -3.59 4.82
N ASP A 216 11.29 -2.36 4.35
CA ASP A 216 11.88 -1.27 5.14
C ASP A 216 11.06 -0.95 6.38
N ASP A 217 9.75 -0.79 6.24
CA ASP A 217 8.84 -0.48 7.37
C ASP A 217 8.74 -1.63 8.39
N TYR A 218 8.64 -2.88 7.90
CA TYR A 218 8.24 -4.02 8.73
C TYR A 218 9.40 -4.88 9.21
N ALA A 219 10.52 -4.86 8.51
CA ALA A 219 11.66 -5.74 8.78
C ALA A 219 13.01 -4.99 8.73
N GLY A 220 13.00 -3.66 8.58
CA GLY A 220 14.23 -2.85 8.51
C GLY A 220 15.12 -3.24 7.33
N LEU A 221 14.52 -3.73 6.24
CA LEU A 221 15.29 -4.21 5.09
C LEU A 221 15.91 -3.04 4.33
N VAL A 222 17.23 -3.12 4.15
CA VAL A 222 17.99 -2.24 3.24
C VAL A 222 18.61 -3.12 2.17
N PRO A 223 18.44 -2.81 0.86
CA PRO A 223 19.04 -3.60 -0.20
C PRO A 223 20.56 -3.68 -0.05
N ARG A 224 21.13 -4.87 -0.25
CA ARG A 224 22.58 -5.10 -0.12
C ARG A 224 23.42 -4.14 -0.97
N LYS A 225 22.95 -3.81 -2.18
CA LYS A 225 23.64 -2.83 -3.04
C LYS A 225 23.82 -1.49 -2.34
N ILE A 226 22.75 -0.98 -1.72
CA ILE A 226 22.78 0.28 -0.97
C ILE A 226 23.68 0.19 0.26
N LEU A 227 23.63 -0.92 1.00
CA LEU A 227 24.51 -1.14 2.17
C LEU A 227 25.99 -1.19 1.82
N ILE A 228 26.35 -1.61 0.60
CA ILE A 228 27.72 -1.59 0.12
C ILE A 228 28.12 -0.16 -0.24
N LEU A 229 27.25 0.57 -0.95
CA LEU A 229 27.48 1.96 -1.33
C LEU A 229 27.57 2.93 -0.14
N SER A 230 26.97 2.58 1.01
CA SER A 230 26.96 3.43 2.20
C SER A 230 28.16 3.24 3.13
N LYS A 231 29.10 2.33 2.82
CA LYS A 231 30.30 2.06 3.62
C LYS A 231 31.47 2.89 3.11
#